data_AF-A0A1Q7G7J4-F1
#
_entry.id   AF-A0A1Q7G7J4-F1
#
_cell.length_a   1.000
_cell.length_b   1.000
_cell.length_c   1.000
_cell.angle_alpha   90.00
_cell.angle_beta   90.00
_cell.angle_gamma   90.00
#
_symmetry.space_group_name_H-M   'P 1'
#
loop_
_entity.id
_entity.type
_entity.pdbx_description
1 polymer ?
#
loop_
_entity_poly.entity_id
_entity_poly.type
_entity_poly.pdbx_seq_one_letter_code
_entity_poly.pdbx_strand_id
1 'polypeptide(L)'
;MLRLEGLHAAYGPIAALRGLDLEVRQGELVCLIGANGAGKTSTLRAVSGLLRPAAGRIVFDGREIQGQEPADILKVGIAHCPEGRRVFPYLTVQENLEMGAYVRRQRRAVAEDVQRVFAPFPILGERRRQAAGTLSGGEQQMLAIGRALMARPKLILFDEPSLGLAPTAVETTFAIIADIRRRGTTVLLVEQNAYLALRMADRGYVMETGRIVLEGRAADLLGNDHVRRAYLGG
;
A
#
# COMPACT_ATOMS: atom_id res chain seq x y z
N MET A 1 9.49 -11.84 5.06
CA MET A 1 9.43 -10.51 5.70
C MET A 1 8.04 -10.30 6.28
N LEU A 2 6.96 -10.39 5.49
CA LEU A 2 5.58 -10.50 6.00
C LEU A 2 5.01 -11.91 5.67
N ARG A 3 4.28 -12.51 6.61
CA ARG A 3 3.48 -13.74 6.43
C ARG A 3 2.12 -13.58 7.10
N LEU A 4 1.06 -13.87 6.37
CA LEU A 4 -0.30 -14.04 6.87
C LEU A 4 -0.60 -15.53 6.88
N GLU A 5 -1.10 -16.04 8.00
CA GLU A 5 -1.33 -17.47 8.19
C GLU A 5 -2.75 -17.70 8.69
N GLY A 6 -3.60 -18.31 7.86
CA GLY A 6 -4.99 -18.62 8.19
C GLY A 6 -5.78 -17.41 8.69
N LEU A 7 -5.60 -16.23 8.11
CA LEU A 7 -6.17 -14.99 8.65
C LEU A 7 -7.69 -14.92 8.45
N HIS A 8 -8.43 -14.72 9.54
CA HIS A 8 -9.86 -14.45 9.53
C HIS A 8 -10.15 -13.06 10.08
N ALA A 9 -11.04 -12.32 9.42
CA ALA A 9 -11.48 -11.00 9.88
C ALA A 9 -12.89 -10.69 9.37
N ALA A 10 -13.64 -9.90 10.12
CA ALA A 10 -15.03 -9.56 9.82
C ALA A 10 -15.36 -8.12 10.21
N TYR A 11 -16.35 -7.54 9.55
CA TYR A 11 -17.02 -6.32 9.98
C TYR A 11 -18.41 -6.68 10.50
N GLY A 12 -18.55 -6.74 11.82
CA GLY A 12 -19.75 -7.28 12.45
C GLY A 12 -20.03 -8.71 11.95
N PRO A 13 -21.21 -9.00 11.36
CA PRO A 13 -21.56 -10.34 10.88
C PRO A 13 -20.92 -10.70 9.53
N ILE A 14 -20.31 -9.74 8.81
CA ILE A 14 -19.83 -9.95 7.45
C ILE A 14 -18.36 -10.38 7.49
N ALA A 15 -18.10 -11.66 7.20
CA ALA A 15 -16.75 -12.19 7.07
C ALA A 15 -16.04 -11.62 5.83
N ALA A 16 -15.00 -10.82 6.06
CA ALA A 16 -14.18 -10.20 5.02
C ALA A 16 -13.00 -11.08 4.61
N LEU A 17 -12.36 -11.78 5.55
CA LEU A 17 -11.26 -12.71 5.32
C LEU A 17 -11.61 -14.09 5.86
N ARG A 18 -11.29 -15.14 5.10
CA ARG A 18 -11.75 -16.52 5.36
C ARG A 18 -10.58 -17.52 5.34
N GLY A 19 -9.59 -17.32 6.19
CA GLY A 19 -8.41 -18.19 6.27
C GLY A 19 -7.43 -17.82 5.16
N LEU A 20 -6.96 -16.58 5.19
CA LEU A 20 -6.06 -16.04 4.17
C LEU A 20 -4.61 -16.39 4.49
N ASP A 21 -3.92 -17.01 3.53
CA ASP A 21 -2.48 -17.21 3.53
C ASP A 21 -1.82 -16.33 2.46
N LEU A 22 -0.79 -15.58 2.84
CA LEU A 22 -0.07 -14.67 1.93
C LEU A 22 1.36 -14.43 2.44
N GLU A 23 2.34 -14.42 1.55
CA GLU A 23 3.74 -14.11 1.88
C GLU A 23 4.24 -12.93 1.06
N VAL A 24 4.99 -12.02 1.71
CA VAL A 24 5.81 -11.00 1.05
C VAL A 24 7.26 -11.12 1.51
N ARG A 25 8.17 -11.34 0.56
CA ARG A 25 9.61 -11.46 0.78
C ARG A 25 10.26 -10.08 0.72
N GLN A 26 11.43 -9.95 1.36
CA GLN A 26 12.12 -8.67 1.42
C GLN A 26 12.53 -8.20 0.01
N GLY A 27 12.29 -6.92 -0.30
CA GLY A 27 12.58 -6.31 -1.61
C GLY A 27 11.62 -6.70 -2.74
N GLU A 28 10.61 -7.52 -2.43
CA GLU A 28 9.61 -7.99 -3.38
C GLU A 28 8.50 -6.94 -3.58
N LEU A 29 7.96 -6.86 -4.79
CA LEU A 29 6.67 -6.24 -5.06
C LEU A 29 5.64 -7.33 -5.27
N VAL A 30 4.76 -7.51 -4.29
CA VAL A 30 3.64 -8.45 -4.36
C VAL A 30 2.38 -7.66 -4.65
N CYS A 31 1.58 -8.12 -5.62
CA CYS A 31 0.24 -7.57 -5.83
C CYS A 31 -0.85 -8.52 -5.34
N LEU A 32 -1.92 -7.95 -4.78
CA LEU A 32 -3.14 -8.64 -4.41
C LEU A 32 -4.28 -8.06 -5.24
N ILE A 33 -4.76 -8.85 -6.20
CA ILE A 33 -5.81 -8.48 -7.15
C ILE A 33 -7.10 -9.23 -6.84
N GLY A 34 -8.23 -8.73 -7.32
CA GLY A 34 -9.54 -9.32 -7.08
C GLY A 34 -10.65 -8.28 -7.24
N ALA A 35 -11.90 -8.76 -7.30
CA ALA A 35 -13.06 -7.89 -7.47
C ALA A 35 -13.26 -6.94 -6.27
N ASN A 36 -14.13 -5.94 -6.45
CA ASN A 36 -14.56 -5.09 -5.33
C ASN A 36 -15.30 -5.94 -4.29
N GLY A 37 -14.99 -5.74 -3.01
CA GLY A 37 -15.51 -6.57 -1.93
C GLY A 37 -14.82 -7.93 -1.75
N ALA A 38 -13.80 -8.27 -2.56
CA ALA A 38 -13.07 -9.53 -2.41
C ALA A 38 -12.30 -9.65 -1.08
N GLY A 39 -12.03 -8.54 -0.40
CA GLY A 39 -11.34 -8.49 0.91
C GLY A 39 -9.96 -7.82 0.88
N LYS A 40 -9.50 -7.30 -0.27
CA LYS A 40 -8.18 -6.70 -0.47
C LYS A 40 -7.82 -5.61 0.55
N THR A 41 -8.63 -4.56 0.65
CA THR A 41 -8.46 -3.49 1.66
C THR A 41 -8.56 -4.02 3.09
N SER A 42 -9.34 -5.07 3.34
CA SER A 42 -9.44 -5.70 4.66
C SER A 42 -8.15 -6.41 5.05
N THR A 43 -7.47 -7.03 4.08
CA THR A 43 -6.12 -7.59 4.26
C THR A 43 -5.15 -6.49 4.68
N LEU A 44 -5.09 -5.37 3.96
CA LEU A 44 -4.18 -4.27 4.29
C LEU A 44 -4.48 -3.65 5.66
N ARG A 45 -5.77 -3.45 5.98
CA ARG A 45 -6.19 -2.96 7.30
C ARG A 45 -5.82 -3.93 8.41
N ALA A 46 -5.89 -5.24 8.19
CA ALA A 46 -5.48 -6.21 9.17
C ALA A 46 -3.96 -6.15 9.44
N VAL A 47 -3.17 -6.05 8.37
CA VAL A 47 -1.70 -5.89 8.48
C VAL A 47 -1.33 -4.58 9.16
N SER A 48 -2.06 -3.49 8.91
CA SER A 48 -1.78 -2.17 9.50
C SER A 48 -2.40 -1.95 10.89
N GLY A 49 -2.98 -2.97 11.52
CA GLY A 49 -3.63 -2.86 12.83
C GLY A 49 -4.97 -2.09 12.84
N LEU A 50 -5.52 -1.74 11.68
CA LEU A 50 -6.81 -1.03 11.55
C LEU A 50 -8.02 -1.97 11.57
N LEU A 51 -7.80 -3.28 11.40
CA LEU A 51 -8.81 -4.32 11.52
C LEU A 51 -8.24 -5.47 12.34
N ARG A 52 -8.83 -5.75 13.51
CA ARG A 52 -8.35 -6.85 14.35
C ARG A 52 -8.77 -8.20 13.73
N PRO A 53 -7.84 -9.13 13.45
CA PRO A 53 -8.19 -10.47 13.03
C PRO A 53 -8.96 -11.22 14.13
N ALA A 54 -9.95 -12.01 13.73
CA ALA A 54 -10.68 -12.93 14.62
C ALA A 54 -9.89 -14.24 14.87
N ALA A 55 -9.07 -14.65 13.91
CA ALA A 55 -8.18 -15.80 14.00
C ALA A 55 -7.01 -15.66 13.00
N GLY A 56 -6.01 -16.53 13.14
CA GLY A 56 -4.80 -16.53 12.31
C GLY A 56 -3.70 -15.63 12.87
N ARG A 57 -2.57 -15.58 12.15
CA ARG A 57 -1.37 -14.84 12.57
C ARG A 57 -0.89 -13.87 11.50
N ILE A 58 -0.26 -12.79 11.96
CA ILE A 58 0.44 -11.83 11.11
C ILE A 58 1.88 -11.77 11.63
N VAL A 59 2.82 -12.30 10.86
CA VAL A 59 4.24 -12.33 11.22
C VAL A 59 5.00 -11.33 10.35
N PHE A 60 5.68 -10.37 10.98
CA PHE A 60 6.53 -9.40 10.32
C PHE A 60 7.95 -9.43 10.89
N ASP A 61 8.96 -9.58 10.02
CA ASP A 61 10.37 -9.77 10.38
C ASP A 61 10.57 -10.83 11.48
N GLY A 62 9.82 -11.94 11.38
CA GLY A 62 9.89 -13.05 12.33
C GLY A 62 9.16 -12.81 13.66
N ARG A 63 8.44 -11.69 13.81
CA ARG A 63 7.68 -11.34 15.03
C ARG A 63 6.19 -11.30 14.75
N GLU A 64 5.41 -11.82 15.67
CA GLU A 64 3.95 -11.70 15.64
C GLU A 64 3.53 -10.26 15.92
N ILE A 65 2.67 -9.71 15.05
CA ILE A 65 2.21 -8.31 15.12
C ILE A 65 0.69 -8.18 15.19
N GLN A 66 -0.05 -9.29 15.11
CA GLN A 66 -1.52 -9.26 15.16
C GLN A 66 -2.03 -8.64 16.47
N GLY A 67 -3.01 -7.76 16.37
CA GLY A 67 -3.62 -7.09 17.52
C GLY A 67 -2.82 -5.94 18.12
N GLN A 68 -1.65 -5.59 17.57
CA GLN A 68 -0.95 -4.36 17.93
C GLN A 68 -1.67 -3.12 17.38
N GLU A 69 -1.52 -1.99 18.09
CA GLU A 69 -2.07 -0.71 17.67
C GLU A 69 -1.37 -0.19 16.40
N PRO A 70 -2.07 0.54 15.51
CA PRO A 70 -1.50 1.06 14.26
C PRO A 70 -0.20 1.85 14.44
N ALA A 71 -0.06 2.58 15.55
CA ALA A 71 1.15 3.34 15.87
C ALA A 71 2.37 2.44 16.13
N ASP A 72 2.17 1.27 16.73
CA ASP A 72 3.24 0.31 16.99
C ASP A 72 3.61 -0.47 15.73
N ILE A 73 2.61 -0.79 14.89
CA ILE A 73 2.82 -1.33 13.55
C ILE A 73 3.70 -0.39 12.68
N LEU A 74 3.44 0.92 12.75
CA LEU A 74 4.26 1.90 12.04
C LEU A 74 5.70 1.94 12.56
N LYS A 75 5.91 1.86 13.88
CA LYS A 75 7.25 1.84 14.50
C LYS A 75 8.08 0.63 14.10
N VAL A 76 7.46 -0.54 13.91
CA VAL A 76 8.19 -1.74 13.46
C VAL A 76 8.57 -1.68 11.98
N GLY A 77 7.99 -0.74 11.21
CA GLY A 77 8.40 -0.41 9.85
C GLY A 77 7.37 -0.72 8.77
N ILE A 78 6.08 -0.84 9.11
CA ILE A 78 5.00 -1.00 8.13
C ILE A 78 4.25 0.32 7.97
N ALA A 79 4.33 0.92 6.78
CA ALA A 79 3.52 2.09 6.43
C ALA A 79 2.32 1.69 5.58
N HIS A 80 1.17 2.31 5.81
CA HIS A 80 -0.03 2.12 5.01
C HIS A 80 -0.39 3.42 4.28
N CYS A 81 -0.39 3.38 2.95
CA CYS A 81 -0.93 4.41 2.08
C CYS A 81 -2.34 3.98 1.64
N PRO A 82 -3.39 4.43 2.36
CA PRO A 82 -4.75 3.96 2.14
C PRO A 82 -5.40 4.56 0.90
N GLU A 83 -6.49 3.94 0.46
CA GLU A 83 -7.35 4.44 -0.62
C GLU A 83 -7.88 5.85 -0.30
N GLY A 84 -8.08 6.64 -1.36
CA GLY A 84 -8.73 7.95 -1.27
C GLY A 84 -7.78 9.09 -0.91
N ARG A 85 -6.46 8.88 -1.02
CA ARG A 85 -5.36 9.85 -0.75
C ARG A 85 -5.23 10.26 0.73
N ARG A 86 -6.36 10.53 1.39
CA ARG A 86 -6.50 10.89 2.81
C ARG A 86 -5.51 11.96 3.25
N VAL A 87 -5.26 12.96 2.42
CA VAL A 87 -4.42 14.12 2.77
C VAL A 87 -5.13 14.98 3.82
N PHE A 88 -4.39 15.73 4.62
CA PHE A 88 -4.94 16.72 5.54
C PHE A 88 -5.15 18.03 4.75
N PRO A 89 -6.39 18.37 4.34
CA PRO A 89 -6.61 19.37 3.29
C PRO A 89 -6.24 20.79 3.71
N TYR A 90 -6.35 21.10 5.00
CA TYR A 90 -6.04 22.42 5.57
C TYR A 90 -4.57 22.60 5.94
N LEU A 91 -3.80 21.51 5.96
CA LEU A 91 -2.36 21.57 6.17
C LEU A 91 -1.65 21.77 4.83
N THR A 92 -0.51 22.42 4.87
CA THR A 92 0.37 22.57 3.72
C THR A 92 0.94 21.22 3.27
N VAL A 93 1.49 21.17 2.06
CA VAL A 93 2.23 20.01 1.56
C VAL A 93 3.33 19.59 2.52
N GLN A 94 4.12 20.55 3.02
CA GLN A 94 5.21 20.26 3.96
C GLN A 94 4.68 19.69 5.28
N GLU A 95 3.65 20.32 5.88
CA GLU A 95 3.06 19.82 7.13
C GLU A 95 2.46 18.41 6.95
N ASN A 96 1.84 18.13 5.80
CA ASN A 96 1.37 16.78 5.48
C ASN A 96 2.50 15.74 5.49
N LEU A 97 3.66 16.06 4.91
CA LEU A 97 4.82 15.18 4.94
C LEU A 97 5.33 14.99 6.37
N GLU A 98 5.45 16.06 7.14
CA GLU A 98 5.91 16.02 8.53
C GLU A 98 5.01 15.13 9.41
N MET A 99 3.68 15.13 9.18
CA MET A 99 2.75 14.21 9.85
C MET A 99 3.07 12.72 9.61
N GLY A 100 3.65 12.38 8.46
CA GLY A 100 4.08 11.01 8.15
C GLY A 100 5.25 10.52 9.00
N ALA A 101 6.00 11.44 9.61
CA ALA A 101 7.13 11.15 10.48
C ALA A 101 6.78 11.21 11.98
N TYR A 102 5.49 11.21 12.38
CA TYR A 102 5.10 11.47 13.76
C TYR A 102 5.70 10.50 14.81
N VAL A 103 5.99 9.25 14.43
CA VAL A 103 6.65 8.27 15.31
C VAL A 103 8.17 8.47 15.42
N ARG A 104 8.75 9.40 14.65
CA ARG A 104 10.19 9.64 14.56
C ARG A 104 10.60 10.80 15.45
N ARG A 105 11.59 10.58 16.31
CA ARG A 105 12.05 11.59 17.29
C ARG A 105 13.14 12.53 16.77
N GLN A 106 13.86 12.15 15.71
CA GLN A 106 15.02 12.89 15.21
C GLN A 106 14.61 13.99 14.21
N ARG A 107 14.29 15.19 14.72
CA ARG A 107 13.79 16.32 13.91
C ARG A 107 14.67 16.68 12.70
N ARG A 108 16.00 16.68 12.87
CA ARG A 108 16.93 16.98 11.75
C ARG A 108 16.82 15.94 10.62
N ALA A 109 16.78 14.67 10.97
CA ALA A 109 16.62 13.59 9.98
C ALA A 109 15.26 13.66 9.28
N VAL A 110 14.20 14.10 9.97
CA VAL A 110 12.89 14.32 9.37
C VAL A 110 12.95 15.46 8.35
N ALA A 111 13.55 16.60 8.69
CA ALA A 111 13.70 17.71 7.76
C ALA A 111 14.51 17.32 6.50
N GLU A 112 15.58 16.54 6.66
CA GLU A 112 16.35 15.99 5.54
C GLU A 112 15.50 15.05 4.66
N ASP A 113 14.65 14.22 5.26
CA ASP A 113 13.79 13.31 4.50
C ASP A 113 12.67 14.04 3.77
N VAL A 114 12.12 15.13 4.34
CA VAL A 114 11.16 16.00 3.61
C VAL A 114 11.81 16.50 2.31
N GLN A 115 13.06 16.97 2.38
CA GLN A 115 13.79 17.40 1.17
C GLN A 115 14.00 16.25 0.18
N ARG A 116 14.33 15.05 0.68
CA ARG A 116 14.50 13.86 -0.18
C ARG A 116 13.20 13.42 -0.84
N VAL A 117 12.05 13.60 -0.20
CA VAL A 117 10.74 13.30 -0.79
C VAL A 117 10.46 14.22 -1.98
N PHE A 118 10.94 15.47 -1.99
CA PHE A 118 10.73 16.33 -3.16
C PHE A 118 11.48 15.88 -4.42
N ALA A 119 12.52 15.04 -4.31
CA ALA A 119 13.25 14.55 -5.49
C ALA A 119 12.37 13.66 -6.42
N PRO A 120 11.68 12.61 -5.94
CA PRO A 120 10.72 11.87 -6.76
C PRO A 120 9.41 12.62 -7.00
N PHE A 121 9.13 13.71 -6.27
CA PHE A 121 7.92 14.51 -6.42
C PHE A 121 8.22 16.03 -6.54
N PRO A 122 8.84 16.50 -7.64
CA PRO A 122 9.30 17.90 -7.74
C PRO A 122 8.18 18.92 -7.53
N ILE A 123 6.98 18.62 -8.05
CA ILE A 123 5.79 19.45 -7.92
C ILE A 123 5.38 19.71 -6.46
N LEU A 124 5.63 18.75 -5.57
CA LEU A 124 5.38 18.93 -4.13
C LEU A 124 6.40 19.90 -3.50
N GLY A 125 7.63 19.92 -4.00
CA GLY A 125 8.67 20.85 -3.56
C GLY A 125 8.36 22.29 -3.97
N GLU A 126 7.95 22.49 -5.23
CA GLU A 126 7.49 23.78 -5.75
C GLU A 126 6.31 24.32 -4.95
N ARG A 127 5.38 23.43 -4.56
CA ARG A 127 4.15 23.75 -3.85
C ARG A 127 4.21 23.50 -2.36
N ARG A 128 5.41 23.45 -1.76
CA ARG A 128 5.60 23.02 -0.34
C ARG A 128 4.74 23.80 0.68
N ARG A 129 4.41 25.07 0.40
CA ARG A 129 3.61 25.96 1.25
C ARG A 129 2.12 26.00 0.88
N GLN A 130 1.72 25.34 -0.20
CA GLN A 130 0.33 25.29 -0.64
C GLN A 130 -0.46 24.32 0.25
N ALA A 131 -1.72 24.67 0.56
CA ALA A 131 -2.65 23.78 1.25
C ALA A 131 -2.92 22.52 0.40
N ALA A 132 -2.82 21.34 1.01
CA ALA A 132 -2.93 20.07 0.28
C ALA A 132 -4.31 19.86 -0.35
N GLY A 133 -5.36 20.46 0.21
CA GLY A 133 -6.73 20.38 -0.32
C GLY A 133 -6.89 21.03 -1.69
N THR A 134 -6.01 21.95 -2.08
CA THR A 134 -6.08 22.66 -3.38
C THR A 134 -5.21 22.03 -4.46
N LEU A 135 -4.50 20.94 -4.15
CA LEU A 135 -3.77 20.15 -5.13
C LEU A 135 -4.73 19.34 -6.02
N SER A 136 -4.29 19.04 -7.24
CA SER A 136 -4.98 18.08 -8.10
C SER A 136 -5.00 16.67 -7.48
N GLY A 137 -5.89 15.80 -7.95
CA GLY A 137 -5.97 14.42 -7.44
C GLY A 137 -4.66 13.64 -7.55
N GLY A 138 -3.94 13.79 -8.67
CA GLY A 138 -2.62 13.15 -8.85
C GLY A 138 -1.57 13.69 -7.88
N GLU A 139 -1.52 15.00 -7.66
CA GLU A 139 -0.60 15.62 -6.70
C GLU A 139 -0.93 15.22 -5.24
N GLN A 140 -2.21 15.11 -4.90
CA GLN A 140 -2.63 14.59 -3.60
C GLN A 140 -2.22 13.13 -3.40
N GLN A 141 -2.26 12.32 -4.46
CA GLN A 141 -1.77 10.95 -4.42
C GLN A 141 -0.26 10.90 -4.19
N MET A 142 0.51 11.72 -4.92
CA MET A 142 1.95 11.87 -4.70
C MET A 142 2.26 12.28 -3.25
N LEU A 143 1.49 13.21 -2.70
CA LEU A 143 1.62 13.64 -1.31
C LEU A 143 1.31 12.52 -0.31
N ALA A 144 0.27 11.72 -0.58
CA ALA A 144 -0.09 10.57 0.26
C ALA A 144 1.04 9.53 0.30
N ILE A 145 1.63 9.21 -0.87
CA ILE A 145 2.78 8.31 -0.99
C ILE A 145 4.00 8.90 -0.27
N GLY A 146 4.32 10.18 -0.54
CA GLY A 146 5.42 10.89 0.10
C GLY A 146 5.30 10.86 1.63
N ARG A 147 4.11 11.11 2.16
CA ARG A 147 3.82 11.04 3.59
C ARG A 147 4.03 9.64 4.16
N ALA A 148 3.64 8.58 3.46
CA ALA A 148 3.89 7.21 3.92
C ALA A 148 5.40 6.89 3.97
N LEU A 149 6.20 7.43 3.03
CA LEU A 149 7.65 7.25 3.00
C LEU A 149 8.38 7.97 4.14
N MET A 150 7.78 9.01 4.73
CA MET A 150 8.38 9.77 5.84
C MET A 150 8.61 8.91 7.10
N ALA A 151 7.92 7.78 7.24
CA ALA A 151 8.16 6.80 8.29
C ALA A 151 9.43 5.95 8.09
N ARG A 152 10.10 6.04 6.92
CA ARG A 152 11.16 5.12 6.47
C ARG A 152 10.74 3.65 6.60
N PRO A 153 9.62 3.24 5.96
CA PRO A 153 9.11 1.89 6.10
C PRO A 153 10.05 0.85 5.48
N LYS A 154 10.06 -0.35 6.07
CA LYS A 154 10.60 -1.57 5.47
C LYS A 154 9.60 -2.20 4.50
N LEU A 155 8.30 -2.09 4.83
CA LEU A 155 7.17 -2.52 4.02
C LEU A 155 6.18 -1.38 3.87
N ILE A 156 5.78 -1.08 2.64
CA ILE A 156 4.69 -0.16 2.34
C ILE A 156 3.50 -0.91 1.75
N LEU A 157 2.32 -0.63 2.29
CA LEU A 157 1.03 -1.12 1.81
C LEU A 157 0.39 -0.02 0.96
N PHE A 158 0.09 -0.32 -0.30
CA PHE A 158 -0.65 0.59 -1.17
C PHE A 158 -2.04 0.02 -1.44
N ASP A 159 -3.06 0.82 -1.14
CA ASP A 159 -4.47 0.45 -1.31
C ASP A 159 -5.06 1.28 -2.46
N GLU A 160 -5.14 0.66 -3.63
CA GLU A 160 -5.69 1.22 -4.88
C GLU A 160 -5.14 2.63 -5.22
N PRO A 161 -3.81 2.81 -5.25
CA PRO A 161 -3.19 4.12 -5.40
C PRO A 161 -3.50 4.81 -6.74
N SER A 162 -3.95 4.06 -7.76
CA SER A 162 -4.30 4.62 -9.07
C SER A 162 -5.79 5.01 -9.22
N LEU A 163 -6.64 4.67 -8.25
CA LEU A 163 -8.10 4.83 -8.38
C LEU A 163 -8.50 6.31 -8.55
N GLY A 164 -9.28 6.59 -9.59
CA GLY A 164 -9.83 7.91 -9.88
C GLY A 164 -8.81 8.93 -10.40
N LEU A 165 -7.62 8.48 -10.82
CA LEU A 165 -6.60 9.33 -11.43
C LEU A 165 -6.73 9.37 -12.96
N ALA A 166 -6.29 10.48 -13.55
CA ALA A 166 -6.10 10.58 -15.00
C ALA A 166 -4.98 9.63 -15.47
N PRO A 167 -5.00 9.14 -16.74
CA PRO A 167 -4.04 8.14 -17.23
C PRO A 167 -2.57 8.49 -16.98
N THR A 168 -2.16 9.75 -17.22
CA THR A 168 -0.78 10.21 -16.98
C THR A 168 -0.38 10.15 -15.51
N ALA A 169 -1.32 10.44 -14.60
CA ALA A 169 -1.09 10.33 -13.16
C ALA A 169 -1.02 8.87 -12.69
N VAL A 170 -1.76 7.96 -13.34
CA VAL A 170 -1.63 6.52 -13.11
C VAL A 170 -0.20 6.05 -13.45
N GLU A 171 0.28 6.33 -14.67
CA GLU A 171 1.63 5.96 -15.10
C GLU A 171 2.71 6.51 -14.15
N THR A 172 2.57 7.78 -13.76
CA THR A 172 3.49 8.43 -12.82
C THR A 172 3.47 7.74 -11.45
N THR A 173 2.29 7.39 -10.94
CA THR A 173 2.14 6.67 -9.66
C THR A 173 2.84 5.32 -9.70
N PHE A 174 2.63 4.53 -10.76
CA PHE A 174 3.29 3.23 -10.93
C PHE A 174 4.82 3.36 -11.07
N ALA A 175 5.32 4.35 -11.82
CA ALA A 175 6.75 4.62 -11.94
C ALA A 175 7.40 4.91 -10.58
N ILE A 176 6.69 5.65 -9.72
CA ILE A 176 7.13 6.00 -8.36
C ILE A 176 7.13 4.76 -7.46
N ILE A 177 6.09 3.93 -7.51
CA ILE A 177 6.06 2.67 -6.75
C ILE A 177 7.21 1.75 -7.16
N ALA A 178 7.49 1.65 -8.47
CA ALA A 178 8.63 0.90 -8.97
C ALA A 178 9.97 1.48 -8.46
N ASP A 179 10.10 2.81 -8.37
CA ASP A 179 11.30 3.45 -7.83
C ASP A 179 11.49 3.19 -6.33
N ILE A 180 10.41 3.28 -5.56
CA ILE A 180 10.41 2.94 -4.12
C ILE A 180 10.92 1.52 -3.91
N ARG A 181 10.44 0.57 -4.72
CA ARG A 181 10.91 -0.82 -4.71
C ARG A 181 12.38 -0.92 -5.09
N ARG A 182 12.83 -0.26 -6.17
CA ARG A 182 14.26 -0.27 -6.60
C ARG A 182 15.20 0.25 -5.51
N ARG A 183 14.74 1.17 -4.66
CA ARG A 183 15.51 1.67 -3.51
C ARG A 183 15.56 0.69 -2.32
N GLY A 184 14.96 -0.49 -2.44
CA GLY A 184 15.02 -1.58 -1.47
C GLY A 184 13.81 -1.69 -0.54
N THR A 185 12.81 -0.81 -0.68
CA THR A 185 11.57 -0.90 0.10
C THR A 185 10.72 -2.06 -0.42
N THR A 186 10.17 -2.86 0.48
CA THR A 186 9.27 -3.95 0.10
C THR A 186 7.85 -3.42 -0.08
N VAL A 187 7.10 -3.96 -1.04
CA VAL A 187 5.80 -3.42 -1.43
C VAL A 187 4.73 -4.52 -1.44
N LEU A 188 3.60 -4.26 -0.78
CA LEU A 188 2.35 -4.99 -0.98
C LEU A 188 1.33 -4.03 -1.63
N LEU A 189 0.96 -4.31 -2.87
CA LEU A 189 0.09 -3.48 -3.68
C LEU A 189 -1.28 -4.14 -3.86
N VAL A 190 -2.33 -3.48 -3.40
CA VAL A 190 -3.71 -3.80 -3.78
C VAL A 190 -4.11 -2.88 -4.91
N GLU A 191 -4.63 -3.44 -6.00
CA GLU A 191 -5.05 -2.68 -7.18
C GLU A 191 -6.29 -3.26 -7.84
N GLN A 192 -7.12 -2.38 -8.40
CA GLN A 192 -8.23 -2.77 -9.28
C GLN A 192 -7.73 -3.01 -10.71
N ASN A 193 -6.74 -2.23 -11.15
CA ASN A 193 -6.12 -2.42 -12.46
C ASN A 193 -5.14 -3.61 -12.40
N ALA A 194 -5.70 -4.81 -12.50
CA ALA A 194 -4.95 -6.06 -12.40
C ALA A 194 -3.82 -6.15 -13.45
N TYR A 195 -4.04 -5.63 -14.66
CA TYR A 195 -3.05 -5.63 -15.72
C TYR A 195 -1.79 -4.85 -15.33
N LEU A 196 -1.94 -3.58 -14.94
CA LEU A 196 -0.80 -2.74 -14.56
C LEU A 196 -0.11 -3.24 -13.29
N ALA A 197 -0.89 -3.71 -12.31
CA ALA A 197 -0.37 -4.25 -11.07
C ALA A 197 0.50 -5.49 -11.31
N LEU A 198 0.00 -6.47 -12.09
CA LEU A 198 0.75 -7.67 -12.42
C LEU A 198 1.95 -7.39 -13.33
N ARG A 199 1.86 -6.43 -14.24
CA ARG A 199 3.00 -6.03 -15.10
C ARG A 199 4.20 -5.50 -14.32
N MET A 200 3.99 -4.93 -13.13
CA MET A 200 5.03 -4.37 -12.28
C MET A 200 5.49 -5.33 -11.17
N ALA A 201 4.63 -6.27 -10.76
CA ALA A 201 4.87 -7.15 -9.62
C ALA A 201 5.83 -8.31 -9.94
N ASP A 202 6.49 -8.80 -8.91
CA ASP A 202 7.27 -10.05 -8.97
C ASP A 202 6.32 -11.26 -8.85
N ARG A 203 5.38 -11.18 -7.91
CA ARG A 203 4.36 -12.19 -7.62
C ARG A 203 2.99 -11.56 -7.42
N GLY A 204 1.96 -12.35 -7.71
CA GLY A 204 0.58 -11.94 -7.54
C GLY A 204 -0.24 -12.95 -6.76
N TYR A 205 -1.30 -12.45 -6.15
CA TYR A 205 -2.34 -13.20 -5.46
C TYR A 205 -3.68 -12.77 -6.02
N VAL A 206 -4.53 -13.74 -6.39
CA VAL A 206 -5.90 -13.51 -6.83
C VAL A 206 -6.83 -13.85 -5.68
N MET A 207 -7.65 -12.87 -5.29
CA MET A 207 -8.55 -12.96 -4.17
C MET A 207 -10.01 -12.96 -4.61
N GLU A 208 -10.77 -13.92 -4.08
CA GLU A 208 -12.20 -14.03 -4.28
C GLU A 208 -12.89 -14.31 -2.95
N THR A 209 -13.89 -13.51 -2.60
CA THR A 209 -14.76 -13.72 -1.44
C THR A 209 -14.01 -14.01 -0.13
N GLY A 210 -12.90 -13.31 0.12
CA GLY A 210 -12.11 -13.44 1.35
C GLY A 210 -11.04 -14.52 1.33
N ARG A 211 -10.79 -15.18 0.19
CA ARG A 211 -9.81 -16.28 0.05
C ARG A 211 -8.85 -16.01 -1.11
N ILE A 212 -7.63 -16.54 -1.01
CA ILE A 212 -6.74 -16.64 -2.17
C ILE A 212 -7.19 -17.86 -3.00
N VAL A 213 -7.44 -17.65 -4.29
CA VAL A 213 -7.81 -18.73 -5.23
C VAL A 213 -6.68 -19.09 -6.19
N LEU A 214 -5.77 -18.15 -6.45
CA LEU A 214 -4.59 -18.36 -7.28
C LEU A 214 -3.42 -17.54 -6.72
N GLU A 215 -2.22 -18.09 -6.81
CA GLU A 215 -0.97 -17.36 -6.57
C GLU A 215 0.09 -17.80 -7.58
N GLY A 216 1.07 -16.94 -7.86
CA GLY A 216 2.14 -17.28 -8.78
C GLY A 216 3.04 -16.09 -9.11
N ARG A 217 3.98 -16.30 -10.03
CA ARG A 217 4.73 -15.20 -10.63
C ARG A 217 3.74 -14.30 -11.37
N ALA A 218 3.94 -12.99 -11.31
CA ALA A 218 2.99 -12.07 -11.92
C ALA A 218 2.90 -12.25 -13.45
N ALA A 219 4.03 -12.61 -14.09
CA ALA A 219 4.08 -12.94 -15.52
C ALA A 219 3.21 -14.16 -15.88
N ASP A 220 3.20 -15.20 -15.03
CA ASP A 220 2.41 -16.41 -15.27
C ASP A 220 0.91 -16.10 -15.08
N LEU A 221 0.57 -15.26 -14.10
CA LEU A 221 -0.80 -14.82 -13.85
C LEU A 221 -1.35 -13.93 -14.96
N LEU A 222 -0.53 -13.12 -15.64
CA LEU A 222 -0.96 -12.36 -16.82
C LEU A 222 -1.39 -13.28 -17.98
N GLY A 223 -0.75 -14.44 -18.12
CA GLY A 223 -1.09 -15.45 -19.11
C GLY A 223 -2.21 -16.40 -18.69
N ASN A 224 -2.66 -16.35 -17.45
CA ASN A 224 -3.62 -17.30 -16.90
C ASN A 224 -5.05 -17.02 -17.39
N ASP A 225 -5.72 -18.03 -17.95
CA ASP A 225 -7.06 -17.88 -18.54
C ASP A 225 -8.14 -17.40 -17.55
N HIS A 226 -8.04 -17.79 -16.27
CA HIS A 226 -8.98 -17.33 -15.25
C HIS A 226 -8.79 -15.84 -14.99
N VAL A 227 -7.53 -15.42 -14.80
CA VAL A 227 -7.17 -14.02 -14.56
C VAL A 227 -7.55 -13.15 -15.77
N ARG A 228 -7.26 -13.61 -16.98
CA ARG A 228 -7.59 -12.88 -18.22
C ARG A 228 -9.08 -12.64 -18.36
N ARG A 229 -9.89 -13.69 -18.18
CA ARG A 229 -11.35 -13.62 -18.29
C ARG A 229 -11.98 -12.77 -17.19
N ALA A 230 -11.51 -12.90 -15.95
CA ALA A 230 -12.12 -12.23 -14.81
C ALA A 230 -11.67 -10.77 -14.62
N TYR A 231 -10.44 -10.42 -15.01
CA TYR A 231 -9.83 -9.13 -14.61
C TYR A 231 -9.11 -8.37 -15.74
N LEU A 232 -8.82 -8.98 -16.89
CA LEU A 232 -8.05 -8.33 -17.97
C LEU A 232 -8.87 -8.09 -19.25
N GLY A 233 -10.17 -8.37 -19.24
CA GLY A 233 -11.08 -8.01 -20.34
C GLY A 233 -11.17 -9.02 -21.50
N GLY A 234 -10.59 -10.21 -21.37
CA GLY A 234 -10.59 -11.27 -22.42
C GLY A 234 -9.47 -11.13 -23.44
#